data_AF-A0A7X3YVH6-F1
#
_entry.id   AF-A0A7X3YVH6-F1
#
_cell.length_a   1.000
_cell.length_b   1.000
_cell.length_c   1.000
_cell.angle_alpha   90.00
_cell.angle_beta   90.00
_cell.angle_gamma   90.00
#
_symmetry.space_group_name_H-M   'P 1'
#
loop_
_entity.id
_entity.type
_entity.pdbx_description
1 polymer ?
#
loop_
_entity_poly.entity_id
_entity_poly.type
_entity_poly.pdbx_seq_one_letter_code
_entity_poly.pdbx_strand_id
1 'polypeptide(L)'
;MSLQVLTTIVVGFTFVVYIGIAFWARANSTSEFYIAGKHVPPVANGMATAADWMSAASFISMAGLIAFLGYEGSMYLMGWTGGYV
;
A
#
# COMPACT_ATOMS: atom_id res chain seq x y z
N MET A 1 -16.66 -4.25 23.28
CA MET A 1 -16.07 -3.05 22.64
C MET A 1 -17.00 -2.61 21.53
N SER A 2 -17.30 -1.31 21.38
CA SER A 2 -18.11 -0.84 20.25
C SER A 2 -17.28 -0.81 18.96
N LEU A 3 -17.95 -0.89 17.80
CA LEU A 3 -17.28 -0.81 16.50
C LEU A 3 -16.48 0.48 16.36
N GLN A 4 -17.04 1.61 16.82
CA GLN A 4 -16.35 2.90 16.79
C GLN A 4 -15.04 2.87 17.57
N VAL A 5 -15.03 2.31 18.78
CA VAL A 5 -13.82 2.21 19.60
C VAL A 5 -12.78 1.32 18.93
N LEU A 6 -13.19 0.20 18.33
CA LEU A 6 -12.28 -0.68 17.59
C LEU A 6 -11.64 0.04 16.40
N THR A 7 -12.45 0.70 15.57
CA THR A 7 -11.98 1.45 14.39
C THR A 7 -10.99 2.53 14.80
N THR A 8 -11.29 3.33 15.83
CA THR A 8 -10.39 4.38 16.30
C THR A 8 -9.06 3.82 16.80
N ILE A 9 -9.07 2.70 17.53
CA ILE A 9 -7.83 2.06 18.01
C ILE A 9 -7.00 1.55 16.84
N VAL A 10 -7.61 0.82 15.90
CA VAL A 10 -6.89 0.24 14.76
C VAL A 10 -6.28 1.35 13.89
N VAL A 11 -7.07 2.37 13.53
CA VAL A 11 -6.57 3.49 12.74
C VAL A 11 -5.49 4.26 13.51
N GLY A 12 -5.72 4.62 14.77
CA GLY A 12 -4.71 5.32 15.55
C GLY A 12 -3.39 4.53 15.68
N PHE A 13 -3.49 3.22 15.87
CA PHE A 13 -2.34 2.33 15.94
C PHE A 13 -1.55 2.29 14.62
N THR A 14 -2.21 2.18 13.46
CA THR A 14 -1.49 2.16 12.18
C THR A 14 -0.72 3.46 11.95
N PHE A 15 -1.31 4.62 12.27
CA PHE A 15 -0.61 5.91 12.21
C PHE A 15 0.64 5.93 13.10
N VAL A 16 0.53 5.49 14.35
CA VAL A 16 1.68 5.42 15.27
C VAL A 16 2.79 4.54 14.71
N VAL A 17 2.44 3.37 14.16
CA VAL A 17 3.41 2.46 13.55
C VAL A 17 4.12 3.11 12.36
N TYR A 18 3.38 3.70 11.41
CA TYR A 18 3.99 4.33 10.24
C TYR A 18 4.85 5.55 10.59
N ILE A 19 4.43 6.35 11.58
CA ILE A 19 5.25 7.46 12.09
C ILE A 19 6.55 6.91 12.72
N GLY A 20 6.47 5.84 13.51
CA GLY A 20 7.64 5.16 14.07
C GLY A 20 8.61 4.67 13.00
N ILE A 21 8.10 4.06 11.93
CA ILE A 21 8.89 3.63 10.78
C ILE A 21 9.55 4.83 10.09
N ALA A 22 8.83 5.93 9.91
CA ALA A 22 9.37 7.14 9.27
C ALA A 22 10.55 7.76 10.06
N PHE A 23 10.52 7.70 11.39
CA PHE A 23 11.66 8.11 12.22
C PHE A 23 12.82 7.12 12.14
N TRP A 24 12.53 5.81 12.16
CA TRP A 24 13.55 4.76 12.10
C TRP A 24 14.29 4.71 10.76
N ALA A 25 13.56 4.89 9.66
CA ALA A 25 14.08 4.80 8.29
C ALA A 25 14.48 6.17 7.70
N ARG A 26 14.72 7.18 8.54
CA ARG A 26 15.07 8.54 8.09
C ARG A 26 16.40 8.53 7.32
N ALA A 27 16.36 8.99 6.08
CA ALA A 27 17.54 9.13 5.23
C ALA A 27 18.45 10.29 5.70
N ASN A 28 19.77 10.08 5.67
CA ASN A 28 20.78 11.07 6.06
C ASN A 28 21.51 11.68 4.86
N SER A 29 21.31 11.14 3.66
CA SER A 29 21.92 11.65 2.43
C SER A 29 20.98 11.59 1.23
N THR A 30 21.31 12.36 0.19
CA THR A 30 20.60 12.36 -1.09
C THR A 30 20.56 10.98 -1.74
N SER A 31 21.66 10.21 -1.63
CA SER A 31 21.74 8.85 -2.18
C SER A 31 20.82 7.87 -1.43
N GLU A 32 20.76 7.96 -0.11
CA GLU A 32 19.81 7.16 0.69
C GLU A 32 18.37 7.55 0.37
N PHE A 33 18.09 8.84 0.19
CA PHE A 33 16.73 9.32 -0.07
C PHE A 33 16.20 8.92 -1.46
N TYR A 34 17.01 9.04 -2.52
CA TYR A 34 16.53 8.81 -3.90
C TYR A 34 16.68 7.36 -4.37
N ILE A 35 17.70 6.64 -3.90
CA ILE A 35 18.03 5.30 -4.42
C ILE A 35 18.25 4.27 -3.32
N ALA A 36 17.88 4.59 -2.07
CA ALA A 36 18.02 3.70 -0.90
C ALA A 36 19.42 3.07 -0.81
N GLY A 37 20.46 3.84 -1.12
CA GLY A 37 21.85 3.37 -1.10
C GLY A 37 22.17 2.18 -2.02
N LYS A 38 21.28 1.85 -2.98
CA LYS A 38 21.37 0.69 -3.89
C LYS A 38 21.43 -0.67 -3.18
N HIS A 39 21.00 -0.76 -1.93
CA HIS A 39 21.09 -1.99 -1.14
C HIS A 39 19.75 -2.73 -1.02
N VAL A 40 18.65 -2.19 -1.56
CA VAL A 40 17.33 -2.83 -1.51
C VAL A 40 17.26 -3.97 -2.52
N PRO A 41 16.99 -5.23 -2.10
CA PRO A 41 16.88 -6.36 -3.01
C PRO A 41 15.74 -6.17 -4.03
N PRO A 42 15.88 -6.70 -5.27
CA PRO A 42 14.87 -6.52 -6.32
C PRO A 42 13.46 -6.95 -5.92
N VAL A 43 13.31 -8.05 -5.17
CA VAL A 43 12.00 -8.54 -4.71
C VAL A 43 11.35 -7.56 -3.73
N ALA A 44 12.11 -7.01 -2.78
CA ALA A 44 11.61 -6.02 -1.84
C ALA A 44 11.23 -4.72 -2.55
N ASN A 45 12.02 -4.29 -3.53
CA ASN A 45 11.71 -3.12 -4.35
C ASN A 45 10.43 -3.33 -5.16
N GLY A 46 10.26 -4.51 -5.79
CA GLY A 46 9.04 -4.85 -6.52
C GLY A 46 7.80 -4.90 -5.63
N MET A 47 7.91 -5.43 -4.40
CA MET A 47 6.82 -5.39 -3.43
C MET A 47 6.47 -3.97 -3.00
N ALA A 48 7.45 -3.10 -2.80
CA ALA A 48 7.22 -1.69 -2.47
C ALA A 48 6.48 -0.97 -3.61
N THR A 49 6.90 -1.18 -4.86
CA THR A 49 6.19 -0.64 -6.04
C THR A 49 4.76 -1.14 -6.13
N ALA A 50 4.53 -2.44 -5.91
CA ALA A 50 3.17 -3.00 -5.92
C ALA A 50 2.29 -2.43 -4.80
N ALA A 51 2.87 -2.16 -3.62
CA ALA A 51 2.17 -1.57 -2.49
C ALA A 51 1.83 -0.09 -2.71
N ASP A 52 2.78 0.72 -3.17
CA ASP A 52 2.57 2.15 -3.48
C ASP A 52 1.48 2.36 -4.54
N TRP A 53 1.35 1.39 -5.43
CA TRP A 53 0.35 1.40 -6.47
C TRP A 53 -1.07 1.11 -5.95
N MET A 54 -1.20 0.40 -4.84
CA MET A 54 -2.49 0.08 -4.21
C MET A 54 -2.95 1.21 -3.29
N SER A 55 -3.67 2.19 -3.84
CA SER A 55 -4.32 3.22 -3.03
C SER A 55 -5.60 2.68 -2.34
N ALA A 56 -6.07 3.39 -1.29
CA ALA A 56 -7.35 3.07 -0.66
C ALA A 56 -8.53 3.16 -1.66
N ALA A 57 -8.49 4.14 -2.57
CA ALA A 57 -9.49 4.28 -3.63
C ALA A 57 -9.48 3.07 -4.56
N SER A 58 -8.29 2.60 -4.96
CA SER A 58 -8.12 1.40 -5.79
C SER A 58 -8.72 0.18 -5.09
N PHE A 59 -8.39 -0.03 -3.82
CA PHE A 59 -8.88 -1.18 -3.05
C PHE A 59 -10.42 -1.19 -2.93
N ILE A 60 -11.01 -0.07 -2.52
CA ILE A 60 -12.47 0.07 -2.34
C ILE A 60 -13.19 -0.06 -3.69
N SER A 61 -12.66 0.56 -4.75
CA SER A 61 -13.26 0.49 -6.08
C SER A 61 -13.28 -0.93 -6.62
N MET A 62 -12.21 -1.70 -6.39
CA MET A 62 -12.15 -3.10 -6.81
C MET A 62 -13.14 -3.98 -6.04
N ALA A 63 -13.23 -3.81 -4.72
CA ALA A 63 -14.24 -4.51 -3.92
C ALA A 63 -15.66 -4.17 -4.41
N GLY A 64 -15.93 -2.91 -4.74
CA GLY A 64 -17.19 -2.46 -5.34
C GLY A 64 -17.45 -3.11 -6.70
N LEU A 65 -16.49 -3.06 -7.62
CA LEU A 65 -16.61 -3.66 -8.95
C LEU A 65 -16.94 -5.14 -8.87
N ILE A 66 -16.26 -5.90 -8.01
CA ILE A 66 -16.54 -7.34 -7.84
C ILE A 66 -17.92 -7.56 -7.22
N ALA A 67 -18.31 -6.74 -6.24
CA ALA A 67 -19.62 -6.85 -5.60
C ALA A 67 -20.78 -6.64 -6.58
N PHE A 68 -20.60 -5.81 -7.62
CA PHE A 68 -21.65 -5.51 -8.60
C PHE A 68 -21.53 -6.28 -9.92
N LEU A 69 -20.31 -6.59 -10.39
CA LEU A 69 -20.04 -7.23 -11.68
C LEU A 69 -19.68 -8.72 -11.55
N GLY A 70 -19.45 -9.21 -10.32
CA GLY A 70 -19.06 -10.60 -10.08
C GLY A 70 -17.67 -10.92 -10.62
N TYR A 71 -17.49 -12.17 -11.07
CA TYR A 71 -16.20 -12.68 -11.58
C TYR A 71 -15.67 -11.87 -12.77
N GLU A 72 -16.53 -11.38 -13.66
CA GLU A 72 -16.10 -10.58 -14.81
C GLU A 72 -15.41 -9.28 -14.39
N GLY A 73 -15.77 -8.73 -13.22
CA GLY A 73 -15.11 -7.59 -12.61
C GLY A 73 -13.63 -7.84 -12.28
N SER A 74 -13.21 -9.10 -12.10
CA SER A 74 -11.82 -9.45 -11.80
C SER A 74 -10.89 -9.27 -12.98
N MET A 75 -11.40 -9.15 -14.21
CA MET A 75 -10.55 -8.80 -15.36
C MET A 75 -9.97 -7.40 -15.23
N TYR A 76 -10.73 -6.47 -14.62
CA TYR A 76 -10.22 -5.15 -14.27
C TYR A 76 -9.10 -5.24 -13.24
N LEU A 77 -9.12 -6.20 -12.29
CA LEU A 77 -7.97 -6.41 -11.40
C LEU A 77 -6.72 -6.71 -12.21
N MET A 78 -6.77 -7.72 -13.08
CA MET A 78 -5.61 -8.16 -13.87
C MET A 78 -5.11 -7.06 -14.82
N GLY A 79 -6.02 -6.43 -15.56
CA GLY A 79 -5.68 -5.37 -16.51
C GLY A 79 -5.15 -4.11 -15.82
N TRP A 80 -5.75 -3.75 -14.69
CA TRP A 80 -5.31 -2.61 -13.90
C TRP A 80 -3.93 -2.95 -13.28
N THR A 81 -3.72 -4.11 -12.63
CA THR A 81 -2.41 -4.49 -12.05
C THR A 81 -1.28 -4.72 -13.07
N GLY A 82 -1.62 -5.18 -14.28
CA GLY A 82 -0.64 -5.45 -15.33
C GLY A 82 -0.27 -4.23 -16.17
N GLY A 83 -1.12 -3.19 -16.24
CA GLY A 83 -0.94 -2.05 -17.14
C GLY A 83 0.08 -0.98 -16.69
N TYR A 84 0.65 -1.11 -15.49
CA TYR A 84 1.61 -0.15 -14.91
C TYR A 84 3.06 -0.69 -14.85
N VAL A 85 3.29 -1.92 -15.34
CA VAL A 85 4.59 -2.59 -15.42
C VAL A 85 5.10 -2.62 -16.86
#